data_AF-A0A375H1G5-F1
#
_entry.id   AF-A0A375H1G5-F1
#
_cell.length_a   1.000
_cell.length_b   1.000
_cell.length_c   1.000
_cell.angle_alpha   90.00
_cell.angle_beta   90.00
_cell.angle_gamma   90.00
#
_symmetry.space_group_name_H-M   'P 1'
#
loop_
_entity.id
_entity.type
_entity.pdbx_description
1 polymer ?
#
loop_
_entity_poly.entity_id
_entity_poly.type
_entity_poly.pdbx_seq_one_letter_code
_entity_poly.pdbx_strand_id
1 'polypeptide(L)'
;MSATPSTQSEHAATLADRYLAAWNETDAARRRELIAAAWTETACYVDPLMRGDGHAGIDAMIAAVQAKFPGFRFTRVSPVDAHGEHLRFTWELGPAGEAALVVGTDFATVSADGRLARMTGFIDRAPAGLA
;
A
#
# COMPACT_ATOMS: atom_id res chain seq x y z
N MET A 1 23.05 -5.91 -18.78
CA MET A 1 23.48 -4.59 -18.29
C MET A 1 22.62 -4.28 -17.07
N SER A 2 23.18 -4.33 -15.87
CA SER A 2 22.44 -3.92 -14.67
C SER A 2 22.59 -2.41 -14.52
N ALA A 3 21.51 -1.67 -14.75
CA ALA A 3 21.48 -0.25 -14.44
C ALA A 3 21.49 -0.06 -12.92
N THR A 4 22.35 0.82 -12.42
CA THR A 4 22.34 1.26 -11.03
C THR A 4 20.97 1.91 -10.74
N PRO A 5 20.30 1.61 -9.61
CA PRO A 5 19.05 2.26 -9.26
C PRO A 5 19.22 3.78 -9.24
N SER A 6 18.26 4.52 -9.80
CA SER A 6 18.23 5.97 -9.66
C SER A 6 17.70 6.35 -8.27
N THR A 7 18.08 7.52 -7.75
CA THR A 7 17.57 8.04 -6.46
C THR A 7 16.04 8.08 -6.41
N GLN A 8 15.38 8.29 -7.55
CA GLN A 8 13.93 8.22 -7.67
C GLN A 8 13.39 6.82 -7.41
N SER A 9 14.00 5.78 -7.98
CA SER A 9 13.58 4.39 -7.77
C SER A 9 13.79 3.94 -6.32
N GLU A 10 14.86 4.37 -5.66
CA GLU A 10 15.13 4.07 -4.25
C GLU A 10 14.11 4.74 -3.31
N HIS A 11 13.76 6.00 -3.59
CA HIS A 11 12.73 6.72 -2.85
C HIS A 11 11.34 6.08 -3.04
N ALA A 12 11.00 5.71 -4.28
CA ALA A 12 9.74 5.04 -4.59
C ALA A 12 9.63 3.67 -3.91
N ALA A 13 10.71 2.88 -3.91
CA ALA A 13 10.78 1.61 -3.17
C ALA A 13 10.56 1.82 -1.67
N THR A 14 11.21 2.84 -1.08
CA THR A 14 11.03 3.20 0.33
C THR A 14 9.59 3.58 0.66
N LEU A 15 8.92 4.31 -0.24
CA LEU A 15 7.50 4.68 -0.05
C LEU A 15 6.57 3.47 -0.11
N ALA A 16 6.76 2.58 -1.08
CA ALA A 16 5.98 1.34 -1.16
C ALA A 16 6.18 0.47 0.08
N ASP A 17 7.40 0.38 0.59
CA ASP A 17 7.71 -0.41 1.79
C ASP A 17 7.10 0.21 3.06
N ARG A 18 7.11 1.54 3.19
CA ARG A 18 6.41 2.26 4.28
C ARG A 18 4.90 2.10 4.21
N TYR A 19 4.34 2.16 3.01
CA TYR A 19 2.92 1.88 2.76
C TYR A 19 2.55 0.48 3.26
N LEU A 20 3.29 -0.56 2.85
CA LEU A 20 3.04 -1.93 3.28
C LEU A 20 3.31 -2.15 4.78
N ALA A 21 4.25 -1.40 5.37
CA ALA A 21 4.46 -1.42 6.81
C ALA A 21 3.22 -0.94 7.57
N ALA A 22 2.56 0.14 7.11
CA ALA A 22 1.31 0.60 7.70
C ALA A 22 0.19 -0.45 7.58
N TRP A 23 0.05 -1.09 6.42
CA TRP A 23 -0.92 -2.16 6.19
C TRP A 23 -0.70 -3.39 7.07
N ASN A 24 0.55 -3.68 7.45
CA ASN A 24 0.92 -4.82 8.27
C ASN A 24 1.03 -4.51 9.78
N GLU A 25 0.86 -3.25 10.19
CA GLU A 25 0.96 -2.83 11.59
C GLU A 25 -0.38 -3.02 12.32
N THR A 26 -0.38 -3.87 13.33
CA THR A 26 -1.60 -4.25 14.09
C THR A 26 -1.81 -3.38 15.31
N ASP A 27 -0.76 -2.76 15.86
CA ASP A 27 -0.91 -1.74 16.89
C ASP A 27 -1.48 -0.45 16.30
N ALA A 28 -2.64 -0.04 16.79
CA ALA A 28 -3.37 1.08 16.20
C ALA A 28 -2.63 2.43 16.36
N ALA A 29 -1.90 2.63 17.45
CA ALA A 29 -1.17 3.89 17.66
C ALA A 29 0.01 3.98 16.69
N ARG A 30 0.80 2.90 16.61
CA ARG A 30 1.93 2.79 15.71
C ARG A 30 1.52 2.83 14.23
N ARG A 31 0.39 2.22 13.89
CA ARG A 31 -0.16 2.31 12.53
C ARG A 31 -0.49 3.75 12.14
N ARG A 32 -1.08 4.53 13.04
CA ARG A 32 -1.35 5.96 12.80
C ARG A 32 -0.07 6.77 12.59
N GLU A 33 1.00 6.48 13.33
CA GLU A 33 2.31 7.10 13.13
C GLU A 33 2.89 6.77 11.74
N LEU A 34 2.81 5.49 11.33
CA LEU A 34 3.25 5.06 10.00
C LEU A 34 2.44 5.72 8.89
N ILE A 35 1.12 5.82 9.05
CA ILE A 35 0.25 6.52 8.09
C ILE A 35 0.65 7.99 7.99
N ALA A 36 0.83 8.68 9.12
CA ALA A 36 1.24 10.08 9.13
C ALA A 36 2.61 10.29 8.47
N ALA A 37 3.55 9.37 8.66
CA ALA A 37 4.87 9.45 8.02
C ALA A 37 4.83 9.18 6.51
N ALA A 38 3.92 8.33 6.03
CA ALA A 38 3.87 7.89 4.64
C ALA A 38 2.96 8.76 3.75
N TRP A 39 1.87 9.30 4.29
CA TRP A 39 0.79 9.93 3.51
C TRP A 39 0.60 11.39 3.86
N THR A 40 0.21 12.22 2.89
CA THR A 40 -0.24 13.59 3.19
C THR A 40 -1.54 13.59 4.00
N GLU A 41 -1.81 14.69 4.69
CA GLU A 41 -2.97 14.85 5.58
C GLU A 41 -4.29 14.72 4.81
N THR A 42 -4.31 15.15 3.55
CA THR A 42 -5.46 15.10 2.64
C THR A 42 -5.39 13.93 1.65
N ALA A 43 -4.59 12.90 1.96
CA ALA A 43 -4.43 11.77 1.05
C ALA A 43 -5.76 11.02 0.80
N CYS A 44 -5.86 10.35 -0.33
CA CYS A 44 -7.02 9.54 -0.67
C CYS A 44 -6.58 8.17 -1.20
N TYR A 45 -7.17 7.11 -0.66
CA TYR A 45 -7.07 5.75 -1.16
C TYR A 45 -8.42 5.33 -1.75
N VAL A 46 -8.41 4.74 -2.94
CA VAL A 46 -9.59 4.11 -3.53
C VAL A 46 -9.16 2.83 -4.26
N ASP A 47 -9.88 1.74 -4.00
CA ASP A 47 -9.87 0.53 -4.83
C ASP A 47 -11.33 0.12 -5.12
N PRO A 48 -11.60 -1.02 -5.80
CA PRO A 48 -12.97 -1.47 -6.06
C PRO A 48 -13.81 -1.79 -4.82
N LEU A 49 -13.18 -2.01 -3.66
CA LEU A 49 -13.80 -2.51 -2.43
C LEU A 49 -13.95 -1.44 -1.35
N MET A 50 -13.06 -0.45 -1.34
CA MET A 50 -12.82 0.43 -0.21
C MET A 50 -12.38 1.82 -0.65
N ARG A 51 -12.66 2.78 0.24
CA ARG A 51 -12.19 4.15 0.14
C ARG A 51 -11.79 4.65 1.51
N GLY A 52 -10.65 5.33 1.58
CA GLY A 52 -10.18 6.04 2.77
C GLY A 52 -9.73 7.44 2.40
N ASP A 53 -10.34 8.45 3.03
CA ASP A 53 -9.95 9.86 2.87
C ASP A 53 -9.26 10.37 4.15
N GLY A 54 -8.10 11.01 3.98
CA GLY A 54 -7.21 11.45 5.05
C GLY A 54 -6.64 10.31 5.90
N HIS A 55 -5.79 10.66 6.86
CA HIS A 55 -5.15 9.67 7.74
C HIS A 55 -6.17 8.82 8.50
N ALA A 56 -7.26 9.41 8.99
CA ALA A 56 -8.29 8.70 9.74
C ALA A 56 -9.06 7.69 8.88
N GLY A 57 -9.42 8.06 7.64
CA GLY A 57 -10.09 7.15 6.72
C GLY A 57 -9.19 5.98 6.31
N ILE A 58 -7.90 6.26 6.07
CA ILE A 58 -6.91 5.23 5.75
C ILE A 58 -6.68 4.28 6.95
N ASP A 59 -6.58 4.79 8.19
CA ASP A 59 -6.44 3.95 9.40
C ASP A 59 -7.64 3.03 9.58
N ALA A 60 -8.86 3.58 9.46
CA ALA A 60 -10.09 2.81 9.60
C ALA A 60 -10.20 1.70 8.55
N MET A 61 -9.82 2.00 7.30
CA MET A 61 -9.80 1.04 6.21
C MET A 61 -8.81 -0.09 6.47
N ILE A 62 -7.56 0.23 6.85
CA ILE A 62 -6.54 -0.80 7.15
C ILE A 62 -7.02 -1.68 8.32
N ALA A 63 -7.55 -1.07 9.39
CA ALA A 63 -8.07 -1.81 10.54
C ALA A 63 -9.20 -2.77 10.16
N ALA A 64 -10.12 -2.36 9.28
CA ALA A 64 -11.21 -3.20 8.79
C ALA A 64 -10.70 -4.41 8.00
N VAL A 65 -9.68 -4.22 7.15
CA VAL A 65 -9.07 -5.32 6.40
C VAL A 65 -8.34 -6.29 7.32
N GLN A 66 -7.57 -5.78 8.29
CA GLN A 66 -6.89 -6.61 9.29
C GLN A 66 -7.89 -7.43 10.13
N ALA A 67 -9.04 -6.85 10.48
CA ALA A 67 -10.09 -7.56 11.20
C ALA A 67 -10.75 -8.65 10.35
N LYS A 68 -10.92 -8.41 9.04
CA LYS A 68 -11.46 -9.40 8.08
C LYS A 68 -10.48 -10.54 7.82
N PHE A 69 -9.18 -10.27 7.87
CA PHE A 69 -8.12 -11.25 7.60
C PHE A 69 -7.08 -11.33 8.74
N PRO A 70 -7.46 -11.84 9.93
CA PRO A 70 -6.54 -11.94 11.05
C PRO A 70 -5.29 -12.76 10.72
N GLY A 71 -4.11 -12.22 11.00
CA GLY A 71 -2.83 -12.90 10.77
C GLY A 71 -2.34 -12.90 9.33
N PHE A 72 -3.10 -12.36 8.37
CA PHE A 72 -2.65 -12.22 6.99
C PHE A 72 -1.65 -11.07 6.87
N ARG A 73 -0.77 -11.16 5.87
CA ARG A 73 0.24 -10.15 5.58
C ARG A 73 0.22 -9.71 4.14
N PHE A 74 0.46 -8.43 3.94
CA PHE A 74 0.74 -7.86 2.63
C PHE A 74 2.23 -7.98 2.31
N THR A 75 2.55 -8.49 1.12
CA THR A 75 3.92 -8.66 0.62
C THR A 75 4.06 -8.03 -0.75
N ARG A 76 5.09 -7.20 -0.97
CA ARG A 76 5.40 -6.67 -2.30
C ARG A 76 6.02 -7.77 -3.16
N VAL A 77 5.46 -8.02 -4.34
CA VAL A 77 5.90 -9.10 -5.24
C VAL A 77 6.48 -8.60 -6.57
N SER A 78 6.52 -7.29 -6.77
CA SER A 78 7.18 -6.66 -7.91
C SER A 78 8.25 -5.65 -7.47
N PRO A 79 9.20 -5.31 -8.36
CA PRO A 79 9.91 -4.04 -8.26
C PRO A 79 8.91 -2.88 -8.24
N VAL A 80 9.32 -1.75 -7.66
CA VAL A 80 8.57 -0.50 -7.81
C VAL A 80 9.03 0.16 -9.10
N ASP A 81 8.08 0.36 -10.01
CA ASP A 81 8.28 1.15 -11.23
C ASP A 81 7.82 2.58 -10.96
N ALA A 82 8.61 3.57 -11.38
CA ALA A 82 8.38 4.97 -11.05
C ALA A 82 8.89 5.92 -12.13
N HIS A 83 8.14 7.00 -12.36
CA HIS A 83 8.53 8.11 -13.20
C HIS A 83 7.79 9.38 -12.76
N GLY A 84 8.45 10.55 -12.82
CA GLY A 84 7.89 11.79 -12.28
C GLY A 84 7.42 11.62 -10.82
N GLU A 85 6.17 11.97 -10.56
CA GLU A 85 5.46 11.81 -9.30
C GLU A 85 4.71 10.48 -9.16
N HIS A 86 4.81 9.58 -10.13
CA HIS A 86 4.04 8.34 -10.18
C HIS A 86 4.89 7.15 -9.77
N LEU A 87 4.27 6.21 -9.05
CA LEU A 87 4.82 4.89 -8.81
C LEU A 87 3.74 3.81 -8.90
N ARG A 88 4.15 2.59 -9.22
CA ARG A 88 3.30 1.39 -9.13
C ARG A 88 4.05 0.19 -8.59
N PHE A 89 3.32 -0.71 -7.94
CA PHE A 89 3.81 -2.00 -7.50
C PHE A 89 2.66 -2.99 -7.31
N THR A 90 2.99 -4.28 -7.38
CA THR A 90 2.06 -5.37 -7.10
C THR A 90 2.33 -5.94 -5.72
N TRP A 91 1.26 -6.28 -5.01
CA TRP A 91 1.28 -6.88 -3.69
C TRP A 91 0.40 -8.13 -3.65
N GLU A 92 0.67 -8.97 -2.67
CA GLU A 92 -0.10 -10.15 -2.34
C GLU A 92 -0.53 -10.11 -0.87
N LEU A 93 -1.73 -10.62 -0.58
CA LEU A 93 -2.29 -10.75 0.76
C LEU A 93 -2.60 -12.22 1.06
N GLY A 94 -2.00 -12.76 2.11
CA GLY A 94 -2.20 -14.16 2.52
C GLY A 94 -1.57 -14.50 3.87
N PRO A 95 -1.75 -15.75 4.33
CA PRO A 95 -1.07 -16.26 5.52
C PRO A 95 0.45 -16.33 5.28
N ALA A 96 1.24 -16.20 6.35
CA ALA A 96 2.68 -16.33 6.25
C ALA A 96 3.09 -17.76 5.83
N GLY A 97 3.86 -17.88 4.75
CA GLY A 97 4.35 -19.17 4.25
C GLY A 97 3.35 -19.98 3.42
N GLU A 98 2.17 -19.43 3.16
CA GLU A 98 1.11 -20.05 2.36
C GLU A 98 0.84 -19.26 1.07
N ALA A 99 0.06 -19.85 0.16
CA ALA A 99 -0.34 -19.19 -1.07
C ALA A 99 -1.22 -17.96 -0.79
N ALA A 100 -0.97 -16.87 -1.51
CA ALA A 100 -1.73 -15.64 -1.36
C ALA A 100 -3.18 -15.79 -1.83
N LEU A 101 -4.09 -15.28 -1.00
CA LEU A 101 -5.52 -15.26 -1.28
C LEU A 101 -5.88 -14.18 -2.29
N VAL A 102 -5.30 -12.98 -2.13
CA VAL A 102 -5.57 -11.81 -2.96
C VAL A 102 -4.26 -11.29 -3.55
N VAL A 103 -4.31 -10.87 -4.81
CA VAL A 103 -3.25 -10.13 -5.49
C VAL A 103 -3.84 -8.82 -5.96
N GLY A 104 -3.11 -7.73 -5.76
CA GLY A 104 -3.51 -6.42 -6.22
C GLY A 104 -2.33 -5.62 -6.73
N THR A 105 -2.65 -4.60 -7.52
CA THR A 105 -1.68 -3.63 -8.02
C THR A 105 -2.13 -2.23 -7.64
N ASP A 106 -1.22 -1.49 -7.02
CA ASP A 106 -1.45 -0.16 -6.52
C ASP A 106 -0.65 0.86 -7.33
N PHE A 107 -1.30 1.99 -7.62
CA PHE A 107 -0.70 3.15 -8.29
C PHE A 107 -0.78 4.36 -7.35
N ALA A 108 0.35 5.02 -7.10
CA ALA A 108 0.37 6.20 -6.26
C ALA A 108 0.84 7.45 -7.01
N THR A 109 0.37 8.60 -6.53
CA THR A 109 1.02 9.90 -6.78
C THR A 109 1.73 10.37 -5.52
N VAL A 110 2.93 10.91 -5.69
CA VAL A 110 3.78 11.44 -4.62
C VAL A 110 3.71 12.96 -4.65
N SER A 111 3.47 13.60 -3.51
CA SER A 111 3.49 15.05 -3.38
C SER A 111 4.91 15.60 -3.39
N ALA A 112 5.03 16.92 -3.55
CA ALA A 112 6.32 17.62 -3.57
C ALA A 112 7.12 17.48 -2.26
N ASP A 113 6.47 17.18 -1.13
CA ASP A 113 7.11 16.87 0.16
C ASP A 113 7.59 15.41 0.27
N GLY A 114 7.41 14.61 -0.79
CA GLY A 114 7.88 13.24 -0.88
C GLY A 114 6.97 12.20 -0.22
N ARG A 115 5.73 12.55 0.16
CA ARG A 115 4.73 11.64 0.76
C ARG A 115 3.68 11.18 -0.27
N LEU A 116 2.93 10.13 0.05
CA LEU A 116 1.85 9.62 -0.79
C LEU A 116 0.64 10.56 -0.71
N ALA A 117 0.17 11.04 -1.86
CA ALA A 117 -0.97 11.95 -1.95
C ALA A 117 -2.25 11.26 -2.44
N ARG A 118 -2.14 10.31 -3.36
CA ARG A 118 -3.25 9.49 -3.84
C ARG A 118 -2.79 8.08 -4.06
N MET A 119 -3.66 7.11 -3.78
CA MET A 119 -3.49 5.71 -4.13
C MET A 119 -4.74 5.22 -4.86
N THR A 120 -4.51 4.50 -5.95
CA THR A 120 -5.53 3.83 -6.76
C THR A 120 -5.18 2.36 -6.85
N GLY A 121 -5.97 1.51 -6.18
CA GLY A 121 -5.77 0.08 -6.14
C GLY A 121 -6.62 -0.67 -7.17
N PHE A 122 -6.11 -1.80 -7.63
CA PHE A 122 -6.82 -2.78 -8.45
C PHE A 122 -6.63 -4.17 -7.86
N ILE A 123 -7.66 -5.01 -7.99
CA ILE A 123 -7.60 -6.41 -7.57
C ILE A 123 -7.35 -7.27 -8.81
N ASP A 124 -6.15 -7.85 -8.90
CA ASP A 124 -5.71 -8.67 -10.02
C ASP A 124 -6.24 -10.11 -9.89
N ARG A 125 -6.33 -10.61 -8.64
CA ARG A 125 -6.85 -11.94 -8.32
C ARG A 125 -7.46 -11.96 -6.94
N ALA A 126 -8.67 -12.50 -6.80
CA ALA A 126 -9.34 -12.76 -5.54
C ALA A 126 -10.32 -13.94 -5.67
N PRO A 127 -10.73 -14.59 -4.57
CA PRO A 127 -11.84 -15.54 -4.59
C PRO A 127 -13.14 -14.89 -5.08
N ALA A 128 -13.99 -15.69 -5.72
CA ALA A 128 -15.32 -15.24 -6.13
C ALA A 128 -16.12 -14.75 -4.90
N GLY A 129 -16.77 -13.59 -5.03
CA GLY A 129 -17.59 -12.98 -3.97
C GLY A 129 -16.81 -12.18 -2.91
N LEU A 130 -15.51 -11.95 -3.11
CA LEU A 130 -14.77 -11.01 -2.26
C LEU A 130 -15.04 -9.54 -2.60
N ALA A 131 -15.50 -9.28 -3.84
CA ALA A 131 -15.90 -7.98 -4.37
C ALA A 131 -17.42 -7.79 -4.41
#